data_AF-A0A315QS57-F1
#
_entry.id   AF-A0A315QS57-F1
#
_cell.length_a   1.000
_cell.length_b   1.000
_cell.length_c   1.000
_cell.angle_alpha   90.00
_cell.angle_beta   90.00
_cell.angle_gamma   90.00
#
_symmetry.space_group_name_H-M   'P 1'
#
loop_
_entity.id
_entity.type
_entity.pdbx_description
1 polymer ?
#
loop_
_entity_poly.entity_id
_entity_poly.type
_entity_poly.pdbx_seq_one_letter_code
_entity_poly.pdbx_strand_id
1 'polypeptide(L)'
;MHSSLTQGERFDQWQQIKKGEVQIAVGARSAVFAPFKKVDAVIVMEENNDSYKSQEHPLYHSRQIAAKRLKNKDSILVLESTLPSLESKDLVKQGKLRQLKFKAEADQVKTEIIDMRKEVEKGNLDNLSQKLKQAIKAELSAGNKTILFLNRRGSANYVICRKCGHVIKCDSCDISLNYHQEKQKLICHHCGLKKEMPEKCPECSSSFISPAGVGTEKIIEELKGIYLEAEILRAVSYTHL
;
A
#
# COMPACT_ATOMS: atom_id res chain seq x y z
N MET A 1 10.15 -1.28 -23.99
CA MET A 1 9.82 0.14 -23.75
C MET A 1 9.81 0.45 -22.24
N HIS A 2 10.91 0.96 -21.68
CA HIS A 2 11.00 1.34 -20.26
C HIS A 2 11.74 2.66 -20.06
N SER A 3 11.72 3.18 -18.82
CA SER A 3 12.25 4.50 -18.46
C SER A 3 13.76 4.63 -18.69
N SER A 4 14.52 3.54 -18.53
CA SER A 4 15.99 3.54 -18.71
C SER A 4 16.47 3.62 -20.16
N LEU A 5 15.58 3.55 -21.16
CA LEU A 5 15.95 3.77 -22.56
C LEU A 5 16.09 5.25 -22.88
N THR A 6 17.10 5.60 -23.66
CA THR A 6 17.29 6.94 -24.24
C THR A 6 16.16 7.30 -25.19
N GLN A 7 16.02 8.59 -25.51
CA GLN A 7 15.00 9.02 -26.47
C GLN A 7 15.19 8.40 -27.86
N GLY A 8 16.44 8.25 -28.31
CA GLY A 8 16.77 7.60 -29.59
C GLY A 8 16.31 6.14 -29.61
N GLU A 9 16.70 5.36 -28.60
CA GLU A 9 16.30 3.93 -28.51
C GLU A 9 14.78 3.76 -28.42
N ARG A 10 14.07 4.65 -27.71
CA ARG A 10 12.60 4.62 -27.67
C ARG A 10 11.99 4.92 -29.03
N PHE A 11 12.57 5.87 -29.78
CA PHE A 11 12.13 6.21 -31.12
C PHE A 11 12.36 5.05 -32.09
N ASP A 12 13.50 4.38 -32.01
CA ASP A 12 13.81 3.22 -32.83
C ASP A 12 12.84 2.06 -32.55
N GLN A 13 12.60 1.73 -31.28
CA GLN A 13 11.58 0.74 -30.90
C GLN A 13 10.19 1.13 -31.42
N TRP A 14 9.83 2.40 -31.31
CA TRP A 14 8.55 2.89 -31.81
C TRP A 14 8.43 2.74 -33.32
N GLN A 15 9.49 3.05 -34.08
CA GLN A 15 9.52 2.86 -35.53
C GLN A 15 9.37 1.39 -35.91
N GLN A 16 10.13 0.49 -35.27
CA GLN A 16 10.07 -0.95 -35.55
C GLN A 16 8.65 -1.50 -35.34
N ILE A 17 8.00 -1.12 -34.23
CA ILE A 17 6.60 -1.50 -33.95
C ILE A 17 5.66 -0.95 -35.02
N LYS A 18 5.80 0.33 -35.41
CA LYS A 18 4.94 0.96 -36.42
C LYS A 18 5.11 0.34 -37.81
N LYS A 19 6.33 -0.05 -38.17
CA LYS A 19 6.65 -0.75 -39.42
C LYS A 19 6.16 -2.19 -39.42
N GLY A 20 5.90 -2.77 -38.24
CA GLY A 20 5.45 -4.15 -38.08
C GLY A 20 6.60 -5.16 -38.02
N GLU A 21 7.82 -4.68 -37.76
CA GLU A 21 9.03 -5.51 -37.62
C GLU A 21 9.04 -6.29 -36.28
N VAL A 22 8.23 -5.84 -35.33
CA VAL A 22 8.06 -6.46 -34.01
C VAL A 22 6.59 -6.80 -33.78
N GLN A 23 6.34 -7.99 -33.22
CA GLN A 23 4.99 -8.49 -32.92
C GLN A 23 4.59 -8.31 -31.45
N ILE A 24 5.57 -8.15 -30.54
CA ILE A 24 5.35 -8.08 -29.09
C ILE A 24 6.12 -6.89 -28.52
N ALA A 25 5.45 -6.05 -27.73
CA ALA A 25 6.11 -5.00 -26.96
C ALA A 25 5.90 -5.25 -25.47
N VAL A 26 7.00 -5.22 -24.72
CA VAL A 26 7.00 -5.32 -23.25
C VAL A 26 7.45 -3.99 -22.68
N GLY A 27 6.79 -3.56 -21.61
CA GLY A 27 7.16 -2.34 -20.92
C GLY A 27 6.24 -1.98 -19.77
N ALA A 28 6.54 -0.85 -19.15
CA ALA A 28 5.77 -0.31 -18.04
C ALA A 28 4.46 0.34 -18.53
N ARG A 29 3.90 1.24 -17.72
CA ARG A 29 2.62 1.95 -17.96
C ARG A 29 2.45 2.47 -19.40
N SER A 30 3.47 3.10 -19.97
CA SER A 30 3.40 3.78 -21.29
C SER A 30 3.42 2.83 -22.49
N ALA A 31 3.83 1.56 -22.32
CA ALA A 31 3.84 0.58 -23.40
C ALA A 31 2.43 0.30 -23.95
N VAL A 32 1.38 0.62 -23.18
CA VAL A 32 0.00 0.59 -23.65
C VAL A 32 -0.27 1.52 -24.83
N PHE A 33 0.64 2.44 -25.18
CA PHE A 33 0.57 3.31 -26.37
C PHE A 33 1.47 2.86 -27.52
N ALA A 34 2.12 1.70 -27.43
CA ALA A 34 2.95 1.16 -28.51
C ALA A 34 2.19 1.16 -29.85
N PRO A 35 2.77 1.66 -30.96
CA PRO A 35 2.06 2.04 -32.18
C PRO A 35 1.72 0.85 -33.11
N PHE A 36 1.28 -0.27 -32.53
CA PHE A 36 0.79 -1.40 -33.31
C PHE A 36 -0.42 -1.00 -34.16
N LYS A 37 -0.37 -1.34 -35.45
CA LYS A 37 -1.51 -1.16 -36.38
C LYS A 37 -2.75 -1.95 -35.91
N LYS A 38 -2.53 -3.14 -35.36
CA LYS A 38 -3.55 -4.03 -34.80
C LYS A 38 -3.06 -4.61 -33.49
N VAL A 39 -3.92 -4.64 -32.47
CA VAL A 39 -3.64 -5.24 -31.17
C VAL A 39 -4.65 -6.34 -30.91
N ASP A 40 -4.18 -7.58 -30.93
CA ASP A 40 -5.03 -8.74 -30.68
C ASP A 40 -5.05 -9.15 -29.21
N ALA A 41 -4.01 -8.83 -28.44
CA ALA A 41 -3.99 -9.10 -27.02
C ALA A 41 -3.25 -8.01 -26.23
N VAL A 42 -3.70 -7.79 -24.99
CA VAL A 42 -2.94 -7.06 -23.96
C VAL A 42 -2.95 -7.87 -22.68
N ILE A 43 -1.78 -8.05 -22.08
CA ILE A 43 -1.61 -8.68 -20.77
C ILE A 43 -1.11 -7.60 -19.81
N VAL A 44 -1.85 -7.40 -18.73
CA VAL A 44 -1.46 -6.51 -17.62
C VAL A 44 -1.13 -7.41 -16.43
N MET A 45 0.15 -7.44 -16.06
CA MET A 45 0.63 -8.15 -14.87
C MET A 45 0.45 -7.30 -13.62
N GLU A 46 0.27 -7.91 -12.47
CA GLU A 46 -0.04 -7.21 -11.21
C GLU A 46 -1.08 -6.09 -11.41
N GLU A 47 -2.26 -6.42 -11.95
CA GLU A 47 -3.21 -5.41 -12.44
C GLU A 47 -3.64 -4.37 -11.37
N ASN A 48 -3.56 -4.74 -10.10
CA ASN A 48 -3.83 -3.92 -8.92
C ASN A 48 -2.70 -2.94 -8.56
N ASN A 49 -1.62 -2.91 -9.33
CA ASN A 49 -0.48 -2.03 -9.10
C ASN A 49 -0.83 -0.57 -9.44
N ASP A 50 -0.76 0.31 -8.44
CA ASP A 50 -1.07 1.74 -8.56
C ASP A 50 -0.20 2.48 -9.61
N SER A 51 0.97 1.94 -9.96
CA SER A 51 1.85 2.52 -10.99
C SER A 51 1.19 2.60 -12.37
N TYR A 52 0.16 1.79 -12.63
CA TYR A 52 -0.63 1.85 -13.85
C TYR A 52 -1.56 3.05 -13.94
N LYS A 53 -1.76 3.80 -12.85
CA LYS A 53 -2.46 5.08 -12.84
C LYS A 53 -1.44 6.21 -13.02
N SER A 54 -1.57 6.96 -14.11
CA SER A 54 -0.77 8.18 -14.31
C SER A 54 -1.18 9.24 -13.28
N GLN A 55 -0.19 9.80 -12.60
CA GLN A 55 -0.34 10.93 -11.68
C GLN A 55 -0.05 12.25 -12.38
N GLU A 56 0.61 12.22 -13.55
CA GLU A 56 0.91 13.38 -14.38
C GLU A 56 -0.02 13.43 -15.58
N HIS A 57 -0.32 14.64 -16.05
CA HIS A 57 -1.17 14.83 -17.22
C HIS A 57 -0.50 14.28 -18.51
N PRO A 58 -1.25 13.58 -19.37
CA PRO A 58 -2.67 13.23 -19.23
C PRO A 58 -2.89 12.17 -18.13
N LEU A 59 -3.95 12.34 -17.34
CA LEU A 59 -4.35 11.34 -16.34
C LEU A 59 -5.04 10.17 -17.06
N TYR A 60 -4.47 8.98 -16.94
CA TYR A 60 -5.05 7.75 -17.49
C TYR A 60 -4.71 6.56 -16.61
N HIS A 61 -5.46 5.48 -16.80
CA HIS A 61 -5.12 4.18 -16.23
C HIS A 61 -4.83 3.19 -17.35
N SER A 62 -3.66 2.56 -17.35
CA SER A 62 -3.25 1.67 -18.44
C SER A 62 -4.24 0.54 -18.72
N ARG A 63 -4.86 -0.07 -17.70
CA ARG A 63 -5.87 -1.11 -17.92
C ARG A 63 -7.09 -0.63 -18.72
N GLN A 64 -7.50 0.62 -18.53
CA GLN A 64 -8.61 1.22 -19.27
C GLN A 64 -8.21 1.54 -20.71
N ILE A 65 -6.98 2.03 -20.91
CA ILE A 65 -6.44 2.25 -22.26
C ILE A 65 -6.30 0.92 -23.00
N ALA A 66 -5.78 -0.12 -22.34
CA ALA A 66 -5.68 -1.47 -22.88
C ALA A 66 -7.04 -1.99 -23.36
N ALA A 67 -8.07 -1.93 -22.51
CA ALA A 67 -9.43 -2.30 -22.87
C ALA A 67 -9.96 -1.51 -24.08
N LYS A 68 -9.73 -0.20 -24.14
CA LYS A 68 -10.15 0.65 -25.27
C LYS A 68 -9.41 0.37 -26.58
N ARG A 69 -8.17 -0.12 -26.50
CA ARG A 69 -7.36 -0.45 -27.69
C ARG A 69 -7.79 -1.76 -28.34
N LEU A 70 -8.35 -2.69 -27.57
CA LEU A 70 -8.85 -3.98 -28.03
C LEU A 70 -10.22 -3.79 -28.68
N LYS A 71 -10.22 -3.49 -29.99
CA LYS A 71 -11.44 -3.19 -30.77
C LYS A 71 -12.04 -4.40 -31.49
N ASN A 72 -11.26 -5.46 -31.70
CA ASN A 72 -11.72 -6.61 -32.46
C ASN A 72 -12.49 -7.56 -31.55
N LYS A 73 -13.47 -8.26 -32.12
CA LYS A 73 -14.29 -9.22 -31.38
C LYS A 73 -13.46 -10.34 -30.73
N ASP A 74 -12.36 -10.72 -31.38
CA ASP A 74 -11.47 -11.79 -30.93
C ASP A 74 -10.27 -11.28 -30.11
N SER A 75 -10.26 -9.99 -29.76
CA SER A 75 -9.20 -9.41 -28.94
C SER A 75 -9.30 -9.86 -27.48
N ILE A 76 -8.15 -10.09 -26.84
CA ILE A 76 -8.09 -10.62 -25.46
C ILE A 76 -7.42 -9.62 -24.52
N LEU A 77 -8.09 -9.30 -23.41
CA LEU A 77 -7.49 -8.62 -22.27
C LEU A 77 -7.25 -9.63 -21.15
N VAL A 78 -5.99 -9.79 -20.73
CA VAL A 78 -5.64 -10.57 -19.55
C VAL A 78 -5.21 -9.61 -18.46
N LEU A 79 -5.88 -9.72 -17.30
CA LEU A 79 -5.50 -9.03 -16.08
C LEU A 79 -5.01 -10.09 -15.09
N GLU A 80 -3.70 -10.14 -14.91
CA GLU A 80 -3.03 -11.08 -14.01
C GLU A 80 -2.79 -10.39 -12.66
N SER A 81 -3.11 -11.09 -11.57
CA SER A 81 -2.74 -10.69 -10.21
C SER A 81 -3.06 -11.77 -9.18
N THR A 82 -2.26 -11.81 -8.12
CA THR A 82 -2.49 -12.57 -6.90
C THR A 82 -3.46 -11.88 -5.93
N LEU A 83 -3.65 -10.57 -6.07
CA LEU A 83 -4.54 -9.72 -5.27
C LEU A 83 -5.42 -8.83 -6.18
N PRO A 84 -6.39 -9.39 -6.91
CA PRO A 84 -7.14 -8.64 -7.91
C PRO A 84 -7.84 -7.41 -7.33
N SER A 85 -7.82 -6.31 -8.09
CA SER A 85 -8.44 -5.04 -7.71
C SER A 85 -9.94 -5.20 -7.46
N LEU A 86 -10.52 -4.30 -6.65
CA LEU A 86 -11.96 -4.35 -6.37
C LEU A 86 -12.78 -4.16 -7.66
N GLU A 87 -12.29 -3.32 -8.57
CA GLU A 87 -12.89 -3.09 -9.87
C GLU A 87 -12.81 -4.32 -10.77
N SER A 88 -11.68 -5.04 -10.79
CA SER A 88 -11.58 -6.33 -11.51
C SER A 88 -12.59 -7.34 -10.94
N LYS A 89 -12.70 -7.43 -9.60
CA LYS A 89 -13.66 -8.32 -8.93
C LYS A 89 -15.11 -7.94 -9.25
N ASP A 90 -15.43 -6.66 -9.29
CA ASP A 90 -16.75 -6.16 -9.66
C ASP A 90 -17.08 -6.48 -11.13
N LEU A 91 -16.14 -6.30 -12.06
CA LEU A 91 -16.32 -6.70 -13.46
C LEU A 91 -16.52 -8.20 -13.63
N VAL A 92 -15.85 -9.03 -12.83
CA VAL A 92 -16.10 -10.48 -12.78
C VAL A 92 -17.51 -10.77 -12.29
N LYS A 93 -17.95 -10.13 -11.20
CA LYS A 93 -19.32 -10.28 -10.68
C LYS A 93 -20.39 -9.87 -11.71
N GLN A 94 -20.12 -8.84 -12.50
CA GLN A 94 -20.99 -8.37 -13.59
C GLN A 94 -20.92 -9.23 -14.85
N GLY A 95 -20.09 -10.29 -14.88
CA GLY A 95 -19.90 -11.14 -16.06
C GLY A 95 -19.11 -10.47 -17.21
N LYS A 96 -18.51 -9.30 -16.98
CA LYS A 96 -17.68 -8.58 -17.96
C LYS A 96 -16.27 -9.13 -18.07
N LEU A 97 -15.79 -9.82 -17.03
CA LEU A 97 -14.52 -10.55 -17.02
C LEU A 97 -14.75 -11.99 -16.57
N ARG A 98 -14.00 -12.92 -17.14
CA ARG A 98 -13.94 -14.31 -16.68
C ARG A 98 -12.73 -14.48 -15.77
N GLN A 99 -12.95 -14.98 -14.55
CA GLN A 99 -11.86 -15.28 -13.63
C GLN A 99 -11.32 -16.70 -13.87
N LEU A 100 -10.01 -16.81 -14.03
CA LEU A 100 -9.27 -18.08 -14.01
C LEU A 100 -8.44 -18.11 -12.73
N LYS A 101 -8.56 -19.17 -11.94
CA LYS A 101 -7.82 -19.33 -10.67
C LYS A 101 -6.82 -20.46 -10.82
N PHE A 102 -5.55 -20.15 -10.58
CA PHE A 102 -4.49 -21.14 -10.47
C PHE A 102 -4.24 -21.40 -8.98
N LYS A 103 -4.18 -22.67 -8.57
CA LYS A 103 -3.74 -23.01 -7.21
C LYS A 103 -2.22 -23.01 -7.23
N ALA A 104 -1.60 -22.13 -6.47
CA ALA A 104 -0.19 -22.26 -6.12
C ALA A 104 -0.11 -22.99 -4.77
N GLU A 105 0.78 -23.97 -4.66
CA GLU A 105 1.21 -24.48 -3.36
C GLU A 105 2.06 -23.38 -2.73
N ALA A 106 1.49 -22.69 -1.74
CA ALA A 106 2.23 -21.73 -0.95
C ALA A 106 2.77 -22.44 0.28
N ASP A 107 4.08 -22.26 0.55
CA ASP A 107 4.63 -22.60 1.85
C ASP A 107 3.82 -21.89 2.93
N GLN A 108 3.41 -22.65 3.94
CA GLN A 108 2.57 -22.13 5.01
C GLN A 108 3.42 -21.22 5.91
N VAL A 109 3.39 -19.91 5.63
CA VAL A 109 4.05 -18.92 6.49
C VAL A 109 3.33 -18.91 7.84
N LYS A 110 4.06 -19.24 8.91
CA LYS A 110 3.54 -19.13 10.27
C LYS A 110 3.32 -17.66 10.58
N THR A 111 2.07 -17.30 10.83
CA THR A 111 1.69 -15.93 11.20
C THR A 111 1.13 -15.92 12.61
N GLU A 112 1.35 -14.82 13.33
CA GLU A 112 0.84 -14.62 14.68
C GLU A 112 0.30 -13.20 14.82
N ILE A 113 -0.83 -13.08 15.50
CA ILE A 113 -1.45 -11.80 15.83
C ILE A 113 -1.19 -11.50 17.30
N ILE A 114 -0.52 -10.38 17.57
CA ILE A 114 -0.22 -9.93 18.93
C ILE A 114 -1.21 -8.85 19.35
N ASP A 115 -1.91 -9.10 20.46
CA ASP A 115 -2.80 -8.10 21.06
C ASP A 115 -2.01 -7.10 21.91
N MET A 116 -1.83 -5.89 21.37
CA MET A 116 -1.07 -4.82 22.05
C MET A 116 -1.74 -4.32 23.34
N ARG A 117 -3.03 -4.62 23.59
CA ARG A 117 -3.67 -4.28 24.87
C ARG A 117 -3.08 -5.09 26.01
N LYS A 118 -2.79 -6.37 25.77
CA LYS A 118 -2.15 -7.27 26.75
C LYS A 118 -0.72 -6.86 27.04
N GLU A 119 -0.04 -6.23 26.09
CA GLU A 119 1.30 -5.67 26.30
C GLU A 119 1.23 -4.51 27.31
N VAL A 120 0.25 -3.62 27.16
CA VAL A 120 0.02 -2.50 28.09
C VAL A 120 -0.35 -2.99 29.49
N GLU A 121 -1.20 -4.02 29.60
CA GLU A 121 -1.53 -4.66 30.88
C GLU A 121 -0.28 -5.23 31.59
N LYS A 122 0.70 -5.72 30.82
CA LYS A 122 2.00 -6.19 31.32
C LYS A 122 3.01 -5.07 31.54
N GLY A 123 2.63 -3.80 31.36
CA GLY A 123 3.49 -2.63 31.56
C GLY A 123 4.33 -2.24 30.35
N ASN A 124 4.18 -2.89 29.20
CA ASN A 124 4.84 -2.47 27.96
C ASN A 124 4.04 -1.34 27.29
N LEU A 125 4.55 -0.12 27.39
CA LEU A 125 3.94 1.09 26.81
C LEU A 125 4.53 1.47 25.43
N ASP A 126 5.47 0.68 24.94
CA ASP A 126 6.15 0.92 23.68
C ASP A 126 5.26 0.56 22.47
N ASN A 127 5.70 0.93 21.27
CA ASN A 127 4.94 0.64 20.05
C ASN A 127 5.18 -0.76 19.53
N LEU A 128 6.29 -1.38 19.92
CA LEU A 128 6.65 -2.74 19.56
C LEU A 128 6.38 -3.69 20.74
N SER A 129 5.76 -4.83 20.45
CA SER A 129 5.56 -5.88 21.45
C SER A 129 6.91 -6.47 21.89
N GLN A 130 6.96 -6.99 23.11
CA GLN A 130 8.15 -7.67 23.62
C GLN A 130 8.52 -8.87 22.76
N LYS A 131 7.51 -9.60 22.27
CA LYS A 131 7.73 -10.75 21.38
C LYS A 131 8.35 -10.35 20.04
N LEU A 132 7.88 -9.25 19.42
CA LEU A 132 8.48 -8.74 18.19
C LEU A 132 9.93 -8.29 18.43
N LYS A 133 10.20 -7.61 19.55
CA LYS A 133 11.56 -7.19 19.91
C LYS A 133 12.50 -8.39 20.08
N GLN A 134 12.03 -9.45 20.72
CA GLN A 134 12.81 -10.68 20.88
C GLN A 134 13.08 -11.38 19.54
N ALA A 135 12.07 -11.45 18.67
CA ALA A 135 12.21 -12.05 17.33
C ALA A 135 13.24 -11.29 16.48
N ILE A 136 13.15 -9.95 16.43
CA ILE A 136 14.13 -9.11 15.73
C ILE A 136 15.54 -9.36 16.28
N LYS A 137 15.69 -9.41 17.61
CA LYS A 137 17.00 -9.66 18.24
C LYS A 137 17.57 -11.01 17.83
N ALA A 138 16.75 -12.05 17.79
CA ALA A 138 17.18 -13.40 17.42
C ALA A 138 17.64 -13.45 15.95
N GLU A 139 16.88 -12.85 15.03
CA GLU A 139 17.25 -12.78 13.61
C GLU A 139 18.55 -12.00 13.39
N LEU A 140 18.69 -10.83 14.04
CA LEU A 140 19.92 -10.04 13.95
C LEU A 140 21.13 -10.81 14.50
N SER A 141 20.95 -11.55 15.61
CA SER A 141 22.02 -12.36 16.22
C SER A 141 22.43 -13.53 15.33
N ALA A 142 21.54 -14.00 14.46
CA ALA A 142 21.82 -15.04 13.46
C ALA A 142 22.43 -14.47 12.16
N GLY A 143 22.63 -13.14 12.06
CA GLY A 143 23.10 -12.48 10.84
C GLY A 143 22.03 -12.31 9.76
N ASN A 144 20.76 -12.57 10.09
CA ASN A 144 19.63 -12.42 9.18
C ASN A 144 19.11 -10.98 9.15
N LYS A 145 18.30 -10.68 8.13
CA LYS A 145 17.65 -9.37 7.96
C LYS A 145 16.18 -9.46 8.33
N THR A 146 15.67 -8.43 9.00
CA THR A 146 14.23 -8.29 9.28
C THR A 146 13.63 -7.15 8.48
N ILE A 147 12.48 -7.39 7.84
CA ILE A 147 11.70 -6.35 7.16
C ILE A 147 10.49 -6.01 8.03
N LEU A 148 10.37 -4.74 8.42
CA LEU A 148 9.21 -4.22 9.15
C LEU A 148 8.34 -3.40 8.21
N PHE A 149 7.12 -3.87 7.97
CA PHE A 149 6.12 -3.12 7.20
C PHE A 149 5.37 -2.15 8.11
N LEU A 150 5.40 -0.88 7.76
CA LEU A 150 4.69 0.20 8.44
C LEU A 150 3.82 0.93 7.42
N ASN A 151 2.66 1.44 7.85
CA ASN A 151 1.77 2.18 6.97
C ASN A 151 2.43 3.48 6.50
N ARG A 152 2.51 3.68 5.17
CA ARG A 152 3.29 4.75 4.52
C ARG A 152 2.60 6.10 4.45
N ARG A 153 1.26 6.16 4.41
CA ARG A 153 0.50 7.39 4.20
C ARG A 153 -0.19 7.84 5.48
N GLY A 154 0.15 9.06 5.89
CA GLY A 154 -0.44 9.74 7.02
C GLY A 154 0.04 9.14 8.33
N SER A 155 0.64 9.96 9.16
CA SER A 155 0.31 9.97 10.58
C SER A 155 -1.22 10.02 10.70
N ALA A 156 -1.88 8.87 10.52
CA ALA A 156 -3.26 8.71 10.92
C ALA A 156 -3.22 8.75 12.43
N ASN A 157 -3.06 9.97 12.96
CA ASN A 157 -2.99 10.33 14.36
C ASN A 157 -4.39 10.17 14.93
N TYR A 158 -5.04 9.04 14.71
CA TYR A 158 -6.29 8.79 15.39
C TYR A 158 -5.98 8.56 16.86
N VAL A 159 -6.96 8.83 17.69
CA VAL A 159 -6.81 8.68 19.12
C VAL A 159 -7.46 7.38 19.55
N ILE A 160 -6.71 6.56 20.28
CA ILE A 160 -7.18 5.25 20.77
C ILE A 160 -6.92 5.13 22.27
N CYS A 161 -7.85 4.47 22.96
CA CYS A 161 -7.62 3.99 24.32
C CYS A 161 -6.77 2.71 24.26
N ARG A 162 -5.56 2.76 24.82
CA ARG A 162 -4.63 1.63 24.89
C ARG A 162 -5.09 0.51 25.83
N LYS A 163 -6.08 0.77 26.69
CA LYS A 163 -6.68 -0.22 27.59
C LYS A 163 -7.77 -1.04 26.89
N CYS A 164 -8.83 -0.41 26.38
CA CYS A 164 -9.96 -1.15 25.79
C CYS A 164 -9.92 -1.24 24.26
N GLY A 165 -9.17 -0.38 23.57
CA GLY A 165 -9.11 -0.29 22.11
C GLY A 165 -10.10 0.71 21.49
N HIS A 166 -10.87 1.44 22.30
CA HIS A 166 -11.83 2.43 21.80
C HIS A 166 -11.13 3.52 20.98
N VAL A 167 -11.61 3.79 19.76
CA VAL A 167 -11.12 4.88 18.89
C VAL A 167 -12.04 6.08 19.03
N ILE A 168 -11.47 7.27 19.25
CA ILE A 168 -12.25 8.51 19.35
C ILE A 168 -12.74 8.92 17.96
N LYS A 169 -14.06 8.97 17.80
CA LYS A 169 -14.74 9.24 16.54
C LYS A 169 -15.39 10.63 16.48
N CYS A 170 -15.69 11.05 15.25
CA CYS A 170 -16.51 12.21 14.94
C CYS A 170 -17.99 11.88 15.14
N ASP A 171 -18.70 12.67 15.96
CA ASP A 171 -20.13 12.45 16.24
C ASP A 171 -21.02 12.62 15.00
N SER A 172 -20.54 13.38 14.00
CA SER A 172 -21.31 13.67 12.79
C SER A 172 -21.06 12.70 11.63
N CYS A 173 -19.91 12.03 11.61
CA CYS A 173 -19.46 11.24 10.44
C CYS A 173 -19.12 9.79 10.76
N ASP A 174 -19.08 9.41 12.05
CA ASP A 174 -18.63 8.09 12.54
C ASP A 174 -17.23 7.65 12.05
N ILE A 175 -16.40 8.60 11.60
CA ILE A 175 -14.99 8.38 11.24
C ILE A 175 -14.07 8.77 12.39
N SER A 176 -12.84 8.22 12.40
CA SER A 176 -11.83 8.57 13.39
C SER A 176 -11.43 10.05 13.30
N LEU A 177 -11.27 10.70 14.44
CA LEU A 177 -10.72 12.05 14.51
C LEU A 177 -9.19 12.00 14.47
N ASN A 178 -8.56 12.93 13.76
CA ASN A 178 -7.12 13.07 13.72
C ASN A 178 -6.64 14.06 14.78
N TYR A 179 -5.58 13.72 15.50
CA TYR A 179 -4.91 14.57 16.47
C TYR A 179 -3.84 15.42 15.78
N HIS A 180 -4.02 16.74 15.89
CA HIS A 180 -3.10 17.74 15.37
C HIS A 180 -2.25 18.26 16.53
N GLN A 181 -1.01 17.79 16.64
CA GLN A 181 -0.10 18.13 17.74
C GLN A 181 0.11 19.64 17.90
N GLU A 182 0.34 20.37 16.80
CA GLU A 182 0.55 21.83 16.81
C GLU A 182 -0.64 22.61 17.40
N LYS A 183 -1.86 22.09 17.20
CA LYS A 183 -3.10 22.74 17.62
C LYS A 183 -3.69 22.13 18.89
N GLN A 184 -3.09 21.03 19.38
CA GLN A 184 -3.59 20.18 20.47
C GLN A 184 -5.08 19.80 20.35
N LYS A 185 -5.59 19.65 19.11
CA LYS A 185 -7.01 19.42 18.84
C LYS A 185 -7.24 18.17 18.00
N LEU A 186 -8.41 17.57 18.21
CA LEU A 186 -8.98 16.52 17.37
C LEU A 186 -9.75 17.16 16.23
N ILE A 187 -9.46 16.77 14.99
CA ILE A 187 -10.07 17.34 13.78
C ILE A 187 -10.58 16.22 12.88
N CYS A 188 -11.84 16.35 12.46
CA CYS A 188 -12.44 15.55 11.40
C CYS A 188 -12.03 16.13 10.04
N HIS A 189 -11.34 15.36 9.20
CA HIS A 189 -10.96 15.80 7.85
C HIS A 189 -12.08 15.70 6.82
N HIS A 190 -13.20 15.06 7.18
CA HIS A 190 -14.37 14.97 6.32
C HIS A 190 -15.32 16.16 6.49
N CYS A 191 -15.70 16.50 7.73
CA CYS A 191 -16.65 17.59 8.00
C CYS A 191 -16.05 18.84 8.68
N GLY A 192 -14.77 18.80 9.07
CA GLY A 192 -14.10 19.93 9.73
C GLY A 192 -14.40 20.09 11.22
N LEU A 193 -15.21 19.22 11.83
CA LEU A 193 -15.50 19.23 13.27
C LEU A 193 -14.20 19.21 14.09
N LYS A 194 -14.15 20.04 15.14
CA LYS A 194 -13.01 20.17 16.05
C LYS A 194 -13.45 19.83 17.47
N LYS A 195 -12.63 19.06 18.18
CA LYS A 195 -12.82 18.69 19.59
C LYS A 195 -11.52 18.79 20.36
N GLU A 196 -11.63 18.96 21.67
CA GLU A 196 -10.51 18.80 22.58
C GLU A 196 -10.19 17.30 22.80
N MET A 197 -8.95 17.03 23.18
CA MET A 197 -8.53 15.69 23.59
C MET A 197 -9.20 15.33 24.92
N PRO A 198 -9.94 14.22 25.02
CA PRO A 198 -10.53 13.82 26.30
C PRO A 198 -9.45 13.33 27.26
N GLU A 199 -9.57 13.67 28.55
CA GLU A 199 -8.66 13.19 29.59
C GLU A 199 -8.88 11.70 29.93
N LYS A 200 -10.11 11.20 29.73
CA LYS A 200 -10.51 9.83 30.03
C LYS A 200 -11.27 9.21 28.88
N CYS A 201 -11.08 7.91 28.68
CA CYS A 201 -11.76 7.15 27.65
C CYS A 201 -13.29 7.18 27.90
N PRO A 202 -14.10 7.54 26.89
CA PRO A 202 -15.56 7.56 27.06
C PRO A 202 -16.16 6.14 27.25
N GLU A 203 -15.43 5.09 26.86
CA GLU A 203 -15.90 3.70 26.95
C GLU A 203 -15.49 3.01 28.27
N CYS A 204 -14.26 3.20 28.74
CA CYS A 204 -13.73 2.49 29.93
C CYS A 204 -13.16 3.39 31.03
N SER A 205 -13.27 4.72 30.87
CA SER A 205 -12.79 5.75 31.82
C SER A 205 -11.28 5.74 32.10
N SER A 206 -10.49 4.95 31.38
CA SER A 206 -9.02 4.94 31.48
C SER A 206 -8.40 6.24 30.98
N SER A 207 -7.34 6.70 31.64
CA SER A 207 -6.48 7.79 31.19
C SER A 207 -5.47 7.38 30.12
N PHE A 208 -5.40 6.09 29.74
CA PHE A 208 -4.50 5.59 28.70
C PHE A 208 -5.05 5.86 27.30
N ILE A 209 -5.33 7.13 27.00
CA ILE A 209 -5.67 7.59 25.68
C ILE A 209 -4.44 8.19 25.04
N SER A 210 -4.08 7.72 23.85
CA SER A 210 -2.91 8.24 23.14
C SER A 210 -3.20 8.33 21.65
N PRO A 211 -2.54 9.25 20.92
CA PRO A 211 -2.41 9.13 19.49
C PRO A 211 -1.83 7.76 19.11
N ALA A 212 -2.44 7.12 18.12
CA ALA A 212 -1.93 5.94 17.43
C ALA A 212 -1.63 6.29 15.98
N GLY A 213 -1.00 5.38 15.23
CA GLY A 213 -0.43 5.70 13.93
C GLY A 213 0.94 6.36 14.04
N VAL A 214 1.79 5.79 14.90
CA VAL A 214 3.17 6.23 15.08
C VAL A 214 3.89 6.24 13.72
N GLY A 215 4.34 7.43 13.32
CA GLY A 215 5.07 7.61 12.07
C GLY A 215 6.31 6.71 12.03
N THR A 216 6.76 6.39 10.82
CA THR A 216 7.96 5.56 10.62
C THR A 216 9.18 6.09 11.37
N GLU A 217 9.28 7.40 11.58
CA GLU A 217 10.36 8.08 12.30
C GLU A 217 10.46 7.64 13.76
N LYS A 218 9.36 7.71 14.51
CA LYS A 218 9.38 7.33 15.93
C LYS A 218 9.62 5.82 16.13
N ILE A 219 9.18 4.97 15.20
CA ILE A 219 9.56 3.54 15.23
C ILE A 219 11.06 3.37 14.97
N ILE A 220 11.65 4.11 14.03
CA ILE A 220 13.09 4.07 13.77
C ILE A 220 13.89 4.53 14.99
N GLU A 221 13.46 5.60 15.66
CA GLU A 221 14.07 6.08 16.92
C GLU A 221 14.01 5.01 18.01
N GLU A 222 12.84 4.40 18.21
CA GLU A 222 12.64 3.29 19.17
C GLU A 222 13.57 2.11 18.86
N LEU A 223 13.66 1.70 17.58
CA LEU A 223 14.54 0.61 17.16
C LEU A 223 16.03 0.94 17.35
N LYS A 224 16.46 2.16 17.04
CA LYS A 224 17.85 2.61 17.26
C LYS A 224 18.21 2.61 18.74
N GLY A 225 17.27 2.93 19.62
CA GLY A 225 17.48 2.85 21.07
C GLY A 225 17.61 1.42 21.59
N ILE A 226 16.95 0.45 20.95
CA ILE A 226 16.95 -0.97 21.38
C ILE A 226 18.12 -1.75 20.76
N TYR A 227 18.44 -1.51 19.49
CA TYR A 227 19.44 -2.25 18.71
C TYR A 227 20.58 -1.33 18.25
N LEU A 228 21.47 -0.98 19.18
CA LEU A 228 22.55 0.00 18.94
C LEU A 228 23.52 -0.40 17.81
N GLU A 229 23.71 -1.70 17.59
CA GLU A 229 24.65 -2.24 16.60
C GLU A 229 24.00 -2.53 15.24
N ALA A 230 22.67 -2.42 15.13
CA ALA A 230 21.94 -2.78 13.93
C ALA A 230 21.85 -1.61 12.95
N GLU A 231 22.16 -1.86 11.67
CA GLU A 231 21.90 -0.90 10.60
C GLU A 231 20.39 -0.88 10.28
N ILE A 232 19.76 0.28 10.48
CA ILE A 232 18.32 0.48 10.24
C ILE A 232 18.14 1.33 8.98
N LEU A 233 17.67 0.70 7.91
CA LEU A 233 17.39 1.34 6.62
C LEU A 233 15.89 1.56 6.43
N ARG A 234 15.52 2.77 6.02
CA ARG A 234 14.15 3.10 5.63
C ARG A 234 13.99 2.92 4.13
N ALA A 235 13.40 1.81 3.71
CA ALA A 235 12.98 1.63 2.33
C ALA A 235 11.61 2.29 2.12
N VAL A 236 11.59 3.43 1.43
CA VAL A 236 10.35 4.03 0.96
C VAL A 236 10.18 3.62 -0.50
N SER A 237 9.10 2.91 -0.83
CA SER A 237 8.73 2.60 -2.22
C SER A 237 8.38 3.90 -2.95
N TYR A 238 9.35 4.72 -3.36
CA TYR A 238 9.06 5.82 -4.28
C TYR A 238 8.62 5.21 -5.61
N THR A 239 7.31 5.10 -5.84
CA THR A 239 6.71 5.02 -7.18
C THR A 239 6.84 6.37 -7.88
N HIS A 240 8.06 6.89 -7.93
CA HIS A 240 8.45 8.09 -8.68
C HIS A 240 9.92 7.93 -9.07
N LEU A 241 10.14 7.24 -10.19
CA LEU A 241 11.10 7.59 -11.24
C LEU A 241 10.54 7.05 -12.57
#